data_AF-A0A2J7VMZ5-F1
#
_entry.id   AF-A0A2J7VMZ5-F1
#
_cell.length_a   1.000
_cell.length_b   1.000
_cell.length_c   1.000
_cell.angle_alpha   90.00
_cell.angle_beta   90.00
_cell.angle_gamma   90.00
#
_symmetry.space_group_name_H-M   'P 1'
#
loop_
_entity.id
_entity.type
_entity.pdbx_description
1 polymer ?
#
loop_
_entity_poly.entity_id
_entity_poly.type
_entity_poly.pdbx_seq_one_letter_code
_entity_poly.pdbx_strand_id
1 'polypeptide(L)'
;MCDIRANLSKAKNSMSHLRHLSVWVDEPDPGRFFWVLHESTEDASVWVDMESSAESFVSWMEAFNAGCIALVRQVPDEQHGPRAAGEDEDAAPVG
;
A
#
# COMPACT_ATOMS: atom_id res chain seq x y z
N MET A 1 43.53 7.42 -17.80
CA MET A 1 43.08 6.04 -18.02
C MET A 1 42.04 5.77 -16.95
N CYS A 2 40.76 5.94 -17.28
CA CYS A 2 39.67 5.80 -16.33
C CYS A 2 39.30 4.32 -16.19
N ASP A 3 39.70 3.69 -15.09
CA ASP A 3 39.17 2.38 -14.72
C ASP A 3 37.78 2.57 -14.11
N ILE A 4 36.78 2.40 -14.97
CA ILE A 4 35.37 2.34 -14.66
C ILE A 4 35.16 1.09 -13.80
N ARG A 5 35.11 1.26 -12.47
CA ARG A 5 34.57 0.25 -11.57
C ARG A 5 33.08 0.12 -11.85
N ALA A 6 32.73 -0.76 -12.78
CA ALA A 6 31.39 -1.32 -12.90
C ALA A 6 31.14 -2.21 -11.66
N ASN A 7 30.86 -1.58 -10.52
CA ASN A 7 30.13 -2.21 -9.44
C ASN A 7 28.70 -2.37 -9.96
N LEU A 8 28.48 -3.44 -10.73
CA LEU A 8 27.16 -3.93 -11.03
C LEU A 8 26.55 -4.30 -9.68
N SER A 9 25.74 -3.39 -9.13
CA SER A 9 24.97 -3.65 -7.92
C SER A 9 24.21 -4.93 -8.20
N LYS A 10 24.60 -5.99 -7.48
CA LYS A 10 23.84 -7.23 -7.35
C LYS A 10 22.38 -6.82 -7.23
N ALA A 11 21.58 -7.09 -8.26
CA ALA A 11 20.15 -6.83 -8.23
C ALA A 11 19.65 -7.64 -7.03
N LYS A 12 19.38 -6.92 -5.94
CA LYS A 12 18.84 -7.47 -4.69
C LYS A 12 17.48 -8.02 -5.08
N ASN A 13 17.41 -9.32 -5.30
CA ASN A 13 16.17 -10.02 -5.55
C ASN A 13 15.45 -10.16 -4.19
N SER A 14 15.07 -9.03 -3.61
CA SER A 14 14.21 -8.95 -2.43
C SER A 14 12.83 -9.41 -2.89
N MET A 15 12.38 -10.57 -2.42
CA MET A 15 11.04 -11.07 -2.68
C MET A 15 10.04 -10.19 -1.90
N SER A 16 9.84 -8.96 -2.36
CA SER A 16 8.88 -8.02 -1.80
C SER A 16 7.48 -8.65 -1.83
N HIS A 17 6.83 -8.78 -0.68
CA HIS A 17 5.49 -9.37 -0.64
C HIS A 17 4.44 -8.38 -1.15
N LEU A 18 3.33 -8.90 -1.65
CA LEU A 18 2.18 -8.07 -2.03
C LEU A 18 1.57 -7.49 -0.74
N ARG A 19 1.28 -6.19 -0.76
CA ARG A 19 0.54 -5.51 0.31
C ARG A 19 -0.94 -5.81 0.15
N HIS A 20 -1.60 -6.11 1.25
CA HIS A 20 -3.02 -6.40 1.24
C HIS A 20 -3.79 -5.13 1.63
N LEU A 21 -4.14 -4.36 0.60
CA LEU A 21 -4.88 -3.11 0.73
C LEU A 21 -6.36 -3.33 0.43
N SER A 22 -7.23 -2.61 1.13
CA SER A 22 -8.67 -2.64 0.89
C SER A 22 -9.26 -1.24 1.07
N VAL A 23 -10.27 -0.93 0.27
CA VAL A 23 -11.06 0.29 0.38
C VAL A 23 -12.47 -0.10 0.76
N TRP A 24 -13.01 0.58 1.74
CA TRP A 24 -14.42 0.49 2.10
C TRP A 24 -15.01 1.88 2.29
N VAL A 25 -16.34 1.95 2.30
CA VAL A 25 -17.08 3.19 2.48
C VAL A 25 -17.95 3.05 3.71
N ASP A 26 -17.85 4.05 4.60
CA ASP A 26 -18.71 4.21 5.75
C ASP A 26 -19.81 5.24 5.47
N GLU A 27 -20.95 5.09 6.13
CA GLU A 27 -22.05 6.06 6.14
C GLU A 27 -22.49 6.30 7.59
N PRO A 28 -21.71 7.09 8.37
CA PRO A 28 -22.02 7.35 9.77
C PRO A 28 -23.33 8.12 9.94
N ASP A 29 -23.64 8.99 8.97
CA ASP A 29 -24.91 9.71 8.88
C ASP A 29 -25.52 9.48 7.48
N PRO A 30 -26.86 9.31 7.37
CA PRO A 30 -27.51 9.12 6.09
C PRO A 30 -27.17 10.21 5.07
N GLY A 31 -26.67 9.80 3.90
CA GLY A 31 -26.23 10.67 2.81
C GLY A 31 -24.83 11.27 2.96
N ARG A 32 -24.06 10.88 3.99
CA ARG A 32 -22.66 11.29 4.19
C ARG A 32 -21.75 10.09 4.11
N PHE A 33 -21.08 9.95 2.98
CA PHE A 33 -20.21 8.81 2.71
C PHE A 33 -18.74 9.18 2.92
N PHE A 34 -18.00 8.35 3.64
CA PHE A 34 -16.56 8.50 3.85
C PHE A 34 -15.87 7.25 3.31
N TRP A 35 -14.71 7.39 2.68
CA TRP A 35 -13.92 6.23 2.30
C TRP A 35 -12.76 6.04 3.27
N VAL A 36 -12.38 4.79 3.47
CA VAL A 36 -11.23 4.40 4.28
C VAL A 36 -10.40 3.40 3.47
N LEU A 37 -9.10 3.67 3.39
CA LEU A 37 -8.08 2.77 2.86
C LEU A 37 -7.33 2.20 4.06
N HIS A 38 -7.31 0.88 4.16
CA HIS A 38 -6.57 0.16 5.21
C HIS A 38 -5.68 -0.93 4.63
N GLU A 39 -4.66 -1.29 5.40
CA GLU A 39 -3.71 -2.34 5.08
C GLU A 39 -3.76 -3.43 6.15
N SER A 40 -3.80 -4.68 5.71
CA SER A 40 -3.60 -5.82 6.60
C SER A 40 -2.12 -5.90 6.99
N THR A 41 -1.87 -6.18 8.26
CA THR A 41 -0.51 -6.47 8.76
C THR A 41 -0.11 -7.92 8.45
N GLU A 42 1.03 -8.37 8.99
CA GLU A 42 1.48 -9.77 8.94
C GLU A 42 0.42 -10.75 9.49
N ASP A 43 -0.39 -10.30 10.45
CA ASP A 43 -1.60 -10.97 10.83
C ASP A 43 -2.76 -10.48 9.95
N ALA A 44 -3.29 -11.39 9.12
CA ALA A 44 -4.40 -11.13 8.20
C ALA A 44 -5.70 -10.66 8.90
N SER A 45 -5.81 -10.85 10.21
CA SER A 45 -6.93 -10.39 11.02
C SER A 45 -6.77 -8.96 11.53
N VAL A 46 -5.57 -8.39 11.45
CA VAL A 46 -5.26 -7.04 11.94
C VAL A 46 -5.12 -6.09 10.77
N TRP A 47 -5.98 -5.08 10.77
CA TRP A 47 -6.02 -4.03 9.76
C TRP A 47 -5.64 -2.69 10.38
N VAL A 48 -4.86 -1.90 9.66
CA VAL A 48 -4.43 -0.55 10.06
C VAL A 48 -4.94 0.44 9.03
N ASP A 49 -5.64 1.46 9.50
CA ASP A 49 -6.10 2.57 8.67
C ASP A 49 -4.88 3.35 8.15
N MET A 50 -4.76 3.40 6.82
CA MET A 50 -3.69 4.11 6.15
C MET A 50 -4.09 5.55 5.83
N GLU A 51 -5.28 5.71 5.25
CA GLU A 51 -5.79 6.97 4.76
C GLU A 51 -7.31 6.92 4.79
N SER A 52 -7.94 8.07 5.02
CA SER A 52 -9.39 8.21 4.97
C SER A 52 -9.78 9.57 4.42
N SER A 53 -11.02 9.70 3.94
CA SER A 53 -11.51 11.00 3.51
C SER A 53 -11.65 11.96 4.69
N ALA A 54 -11.11 13.18 4.54
CA ALA A 54 -11.28 14.25 5.52
C ALA A 54 -12.71 14.84 5.50
N GLU A 55 -13.38 14.76 4.33
CA GLU A 55 -14.73 15.27 4.11
C GLU A 55 -15.66 14.15 3.65
N SER A 56 -16.97 14.35 3.86
CA SER A 56 -18.02 13.45 3.38
C SER A 56 -18.35 13.71 1.92
N PHE A 57 -18.61 12.65 1.18
CA PHE A 57 -19.22 12.67 -0.14
C PHE A 57 -20.74 12.51 -0.04
N VAL A 58 -21.46 12.97 -1.07
CA VAL A 58 -22.93 12.86 -1.16
C VAL A 58 -23.39 11.58 -1.85
N SER A 59 -22.45 10.82 -2.41
CA SER A 59 -22.70 9.57 -3.13
C SER A 59 -21.71 8.50 -2.70
N TRP A 60 -22.24 7.32 -2.39
CA TRP A 60 -21.43 6.13 -2.09
C TRP A 60 -20.41 5.84 -3.20
N MET A 61 -20.83 5.98 -4.47
CA MET A 61 -19.97 5.69 -5.63
C MET A 61 -18.85 6.72 -5.76
N GLU A 62 -19.09 7.99 -5.43
CA GLU A 62 -18.05 9.02 -5.44
C GLU A 62 -17.01 8.77 -4.35
N ALA A 63 -17.46 8.44 -3.13
CA ALA A 63 -16.56 8.06 -2.04
C ALA A 63 -15.71 6.84 -2.42
N PHE A 64 -16.36 5.78 -2.93
CA PHE A 64 -15.68 4.55 -3.32
C PHE A 64 -14.64 4.79 -4.41
N ASN A 65 -14.99 5.56 -5.45
CA ASN A 65 -14.05 5.89 -6.53
C ASN A 65 -12.87 6.74 -6.02
N ALA A 66 -13.11 7.69 -5.11
CA ALA A 66 -12.04 8.47 -4.50
C ALA A 66 -11.08 7.59 -3.68
N GLY A 67 -11.61 6.63 -2.91
CA GLY A 67 -10.79 5.64 -2.20
C GLY A 67 -10.02 4.71 -3.15
N CYS A 68 -10.63 4.27 -4.25
CA CYS A 68 -9.93 3.50 -5.29
C CYS A 68 -8.77 4.29 -5.90
N ILE A 69 -8.93 5.59 -6.14
CA ILE A 69 -7.82 6.45 -6.59
C ILE A 69 -6.71 6.48 -5.53
N ALA A 70 -7.04 6.59 -4.25
CA ALA A 70 -6.06 6.55 -3.17
C ALA A 70 -5.31 5.20 -3.12
N LEU A 71 -6.01 4.08 -3.32
CA LEU A 71 -5.39 2.75 -3.41
C LEU A 71 -4.44 2.65 -4.61
N VAL A 72 -4.86 3.08 -5.80
CA VAL A 72 -4.00 3.01 -7.00
C VAL A 72 -2.73 3.85 -6.83
N ARG A 73 -2.77 4.95 -6.08
CA ARG A 73 -1.55 5.72 -5.74
C ARG A 73 -0.52 4.92 -4.93
N GLN A 74 -0.95 3.86 -4.24
CA GLN A 74 -0.05 2.94 -3.53
C GLN A 74 0.63 1.91 -4.45
N VAL A 75 0.27 1.90 -5.74
CA VAL A 75 0.78 0.95 -6.73
C VAL A 75 1.81 1.63 -7.62
N PRO A 76 3.11 1.60 -7.27
CA PRO A 76 4.15 2.22 -8.09
C PRO A 76 4.38 1.49 -9.43
N ASP A 77 4.05 0.19 -9.48
CA ASP A 77 4.14 -0.65 -10.67
C ASP A 77 2.84 -1.44 -10.84
N GLU A 78 2.06 -1.06 -11.86
CA GLU A 78 0.75 -1.66 -12.15
C GLU A 78 0.82 -3.15 -12.50
N GLN A 79 1.95 -3.62 -13.04
CA GLN A 79 2.10 -5.03 -13.41
C GLN A 79 2.32 -5.92 -12.20
N HIS A 80 2.91 -5.38 -11.14
CA HIS A 80 3.34 -6.13 -9.97
C HIS A 80 2.57 -5.80 -8.69
N GLY A 81 1.75 -4.75 -8.71
CA GLY A 81 0.88 -4.34 -7.62
C GLY A 81 1.62 -3.58 -6.50
N PRO A 82 0.90 -3.20 -5.43
CA PRO A 82 1.49 -2.55 -4.27
C PRO A 82 2.32 -3.58 -3.51
N ARG A 83 3.65 -3.45 -3.50
CA ARG A 83 4.56 -4.37 -2.79
C ARG A 83 5.26 -3.67 -1.64
N ALA A 84 5.44 -4.37 -0.53
CA ALA A 84 6.21 -3.87 0.59
C ALA A 84 7.71 -3.86 0.22
N ALA A 85 8.48 -2.91 0.74
CA ALA A 85 9.93 -2.99 0.59
C ALA A 85 10.40 -4.27 1.30
N GLY A 86 10.93 -5.23 0.55
CA GLY A 86 11.29 -6.53 1.13
C GLY A 86 12.28 -6.35 2.27
N GLU A 87 11.98 -6.95 3.42
CA GLU A 87 12.91 -7.01 4.53
C GLU A 87 14.17 -7.75 4.10
N ASP A 88 15.33 -7.22 4.47
CA ASP A 88 16.62 -7.83 4.16
C ASP A 88 16.72 -9.10 5.02
N GLU A 89 16.37 -10.27 4.47
CA GLU A 89 16.50 -11.58 5.13
C GLU A 89 17.97 -11.90 5.54
N ASP A 90 18.93 -11.06 5.17
CA ASP A 90 20.33 -11.08 5.63
C ASP A 90 20.55 -10.34 6.98
N ALA A 91 19.52 -9.79 7.62
CA ALA A 91 19.63 -9.25 8.97
C ALA A 91 19.95 -10.38 9.96
N ALA A 92 21.15 -10.33 10.54
CA ALA A 92 21.64 -11.36 11.46
C ALA A 92 20.63 -11.60 12.61
N PRO A 93 20.39 -12.86 13.00
CA PRO A 93 19.50 -13.17 14.10
C PRO A 93 20.00 -12.46 15.36
N VAL A 94 19.14 -11.65 15.97
CA VAL A 94 19.38 -11.09 17.30
C VAL A 94 19.24 -12.24 18.31
N GLY A 95 20.39 -12.79 18.70
CA GLY A 95 20.53 -13.72 19.82
C GLY A 95 20.78 -12.99 21.14
#